data_AF-A0A9D4KYF3-F1
#
_entry.id   AF-A0A9D4KYF3-F1
#
_cell.length_a   1.000
_cell.length_b   1.000
_cell.length_c   1.000
_cell.angle_alpha   90.00
_cell.angle_beta   90.00
_cell.angle_gamma   90.00
#
_symmetry.space_group_name_H-M   'P 1'
#
loop_
_entity.id
_entity.type
_entity.pdbx_description
1 polymer ?
#
loop_
_entity_poly.entity_id
_entity_poly.type
_entity_poly.pdbx_seq_one_letter_code
_entity_poly.pdbx_strand_id
1 'polypeptide(L)' 'MVKIVFYKGNLEKFIKFNGTGSSVSNWFYINRVLASSWPTLVGGPYGYFSIDG' A
#
# COMPACT_ATOMS: atom_id res chain seq x y z
N MET A 1 5.25 2.90 -11.12
CA MET A 1 5.06 3.30 -9.70
C MET A 1 3.57 3.49 -9.46
N VAL A 2 3.01 2.99 -8.36
CA VAL A 2 1.59 3.19 -7.99
C VAL A 2 1.51 3.86 -6.62
N LYS A 3 0.71 4.91 -6.46
CA LYS A 3 0.48 5.60 -5.17
C LYS A 3 -1.03 5.61 -4.88
N ILE A 4 -1.44 5.02 -3.75
CA ILE A 4 -2.80 5.17 -3.22
C ILE A 4 -2.78 6.28 -2.18
N VAL A 5 -3.79 7.14 -2.22
CA VAL A 5 -3.97 8.24 -1.27
C VAL A 5 -5.39 8.19 -0.72
N PHE A 6 -5.51 8.26 0.61
CA PHE A 6 -6.75 8.30 1.35
C PHE A 6 -6.87 9.67 2.02
N TYR A 7 -8.04 10.29 1.88
CA TYR A 7 -8.33 11.59 2.49
C TYR A 7 -9.40 11.42 3.57
N LYS A 8 -9.13 11.97 4.76
CA LYS A 8 -10.14 12.17 5.82
C LYS A 8 -10.06 13.61 6.29
N GLY A 9 -10.85 14.48 5.69
CA GLY A 9 -10.68 15.93 5.82
C GLY A 9 -9.31 16.36 5.30
N ASN A 10 -8.53 17.08 6.10
CA ASN A 10 -7.17 17.53 5.76
C ASN A 10 -6.09 16.44 5.97
N LEU A 11 -6.47 15.26 6.44
CA LEU A 11 -5.53 14.19 6.74
C LEU A 11 -5.28 13.35 5.47
N GLU A 12 -4.06 13.44 4.93
CA GLU A 12 -3.57 12.57 3.85
C GLU A 12 -2.90 11.32 4.45
N LYS A 13 -3.38 10.13 4.09
CA LYS A 13 -2.67 8.86 4.30
C LYS A 13 -2.33 8.24 2.95
N PHE A 14 -1.14 7.67 2.80
CA PHE A 14 -0.70 7.08 1.54
C PHE A 14 -0.05 5.71 1.71
N ILE A 15 -0.07 4.94 0.63
CA ILE A 15 0.81 3.79 0.41
C ILE A 15 1.41 3.92 -1.00
N LYS A 16 2.73 3.72 -1.12
CA LYS A 16 3.46 3.69 -2.39
C LYS A 16 3.90 2.26 -2.68
N PHE A 17 3.68 1.80 -3.90
CA PHE A 17 4.03 0.47 -4.36
C PHE A 17 4.99 0.50 -5.56
N ASN A 18 5.85 -0.52 -5.62
CA ASN A 18 6.66 -0.85 -6.78
C ASN A 18 5.80 -1.54 -7.84
N GLY A 19 5.33 -0.73 -8.80
CA GLY A 19 4.57 -1.18 -9.96
C GLY A 19 5.41 -1.74 -11.12
N THR A 20 6.74 -1.84 -10.99
CA THR A 20 7.56 -2.41 -12.06
C THR A 20 7.34 -3.92 -12.12
N GLY A 21 7.03 -4.44 -13.31
CA GLY A 21 6.74 -5.86 -13.51
C GLY A 21 5.53 -6.39 -12.72
N SER A 22 4.59 -5.51 -12.34
CA SER A 22 3.31 -5.91 -11.75
C SER A 22 2.22 -6.06 -12.81
N SER A 23 1.21 -6.87 -12.52
CA SER A 23 -0.06 -6.92 -13.23
C SER A 23 -1.12 -6.11 -12.48
N VAL A 24 -2.31 -6.00 -13.08
CA VAL A 24 -3.52 -5.43 -12.44
C VAL A 24 -3.94 -6.17 -11.17
N SER A 25 -3.51 -7.43 -11.01
CA SER A 25 -3.89 -8.30 -9.89
C SER A 25 -2.85 -8.43 -8.78
N ASN A 26 -1.63 -7.90 -8.94
CA ASN A 26 -0.55 -8.10 -7.96
C ASN A 26 0.23 -6.84 -7.57
N TRP A 27 -0.08 -5.68 -8.16
CA TRP A 27 0.63 -4.42 -7.87
C TRP A 27 0.51 -3.98 -6.41
N PHE A 28 -0.54 -4.43 -5.71
CA PHE A 28 -0.82 -4.11 -4.32
C PHE A 28 -0.14 -5.05 -3.33
N TYR A 29 0.62 -6.08 -3.73
CA TYR A 29 1.21 -7.01 -2.76
C TYR A 29 2.14 -6.31 -1.76
N ILE A 30 2.15 -6.79 -0.52
CA ILE A 30 2.94 -6.23 0.58
C ILE A 30 4.43 -6.13 0.28
N ASN A 31 5.01 -7.14 -0.39
CA ASN A 31 6.43 -7.13 -0.77
C ASN A 31 6.78 -6.08 -1.83
N ARG A 32 5.78 -5.37 -2.35
CA ARG A 32 5.95 -4.23 -3.27
C ARG A 32 5.76 -2.89 -2.57
N VAL A 33 5.44 -2.83 -1.27
CA VAL A 33 5.32 -1.56 -0.54
C VAL A 33 6.69 -0.90 -0.41
N LEU A 34 6.80 0.30 -0.96
CA LEU A 34 8.00 1.14 -0.90
C LEU A 34 7.94 2.13 0.27
N ALA A 35 6.75 2.64 0.58
CA ALA A 35 6.54 3.58 1.68
C ALA A 35 5.05 3.59 2.08
N SER A 36 4.78 3.95 3.34
CA SER A 36 3.42 4.03 3.87
C SER A 36 3.33 5.11 4.95
N SER A 37 2.18 5.76 5.07
CA SER A 37 1.85 6.64 6.21
C SER A 37 1.48 5.88 7.48
N TRP A 38 1.40 4.55 7.41
CA TRP A 38 1.12 3.66 8.53
C TRP A 38 2.41 2.94 8.95
N PRO A 39 2.93 3.20 10.16
CA PRO A 39 4.17 2.58 10.63
C PRO A 39 4.09 1.05 10.69
N THR A 40 2.92 0.51 11.06
CA THR A 40 2.69 -0.94 11.21
C THR A 40 2.66 -1.69 9.89
N LEU A 41 2.43 -0.99 8.78
CA LEU A 41 2.41 -1.54 7.42
C LEU A 41 3.83 -1.82 6.89
N VAL A 42 4.84 -1.17 7.48
CA VAL A 42 6.26 -1.34 7.12
C VAL A 42 6.93 -2.13 8.24
N GLY A 43 6.87 -3.46 8.17
CA GLY A 43 7.65 -4.35 9.04
C GLY A 43 6.93 -5.03 10.20
N GLY A 44 5.60 -4.85 10.34
CA GLY A 44 4.79 -5.61 11.30
C GLY A 44 4.10 -6.83 10.66
N PRO A 45 3.69 -7.84 11.46
CA PRO A 45 2.77 -8.88 10.99
C PRO A 45 1.42 -8.24 10.65
N TYR A 46 0.88 -8.58 9.48
CA TYR A 46 -0.44 -8.15 9.01
C TYR A 46 -1.36 -9.37 8.97
N GLY A 47 -2.59 -9.22 9.47
CA GLY A 47 -3.58 -10.30 9.47
C GLY A 47 -4.09 -10.62 8.06
N TYR A 48 -4.36 -9.60 7.26
CA TYR A 48 -4.82 -9.72 5.89
C TYR A 48 -4.33 -8.53 5.06
N PHE A 49 -3.96 -8.78 3.81
CA PHE A 49 -3.49 -7.77 2.86
C PHE A 49 -4.06 -8.06 1.48
N SER A 50 -5.20 -7.44 1.16
CA SER A 50 -5.74 -7.42 -0.20
C SER A 50 -6.43 -6.08 -0.47
N ILE A 51 -6.78 -5.83 -1.73
CA ILE A 51 -7.60 -4.69 -2.13
C ILE A 51 -9.09 -4.92 -1.86
N ASP A 52 -9.53 -6.18 -1.82
CA ASP A 52 -10.93 -6.57 -1.65
C ASP A 52 -11.38 -6.54 -0.18
N GLY A 53 -10.43 -6.47 0.76
CA GLY A 53 -10.68 -6.36 2.21
C GLY A 53 -10.57 -7.68 2.96
#